data_AF-A0A957GPW1-F1
#
_entry.id   AF-A0A957GPW1-F1
#
_cell.length_a   1.000
_cell.length_b   1.000
_cell.length_c   1.000
_cell.angle_alpha   90.00
_cell.angle_beta   90.00
_cell.angle_gamma   90.00
#
_symmetry.space_group_name_H-M   'P 1'
#
loop_
_entity.id
_entity.type
_entity.pdbx_description
1 polymer ?
#
loop_
_entity_poly.entity_id
_entity_poly.type
_entity_poly.pdbx_seq_one_letter_code
_entity_poly.pdbx_strand_id
1 'polypeptide(L)'
;MNYNKLYAIFRLPLPQNKPRLLRADMNVRQPDMLYNSLVMLLHSVGVIQPGHAWRKELLALLDQYQVATEAMGFPTHWRTLPIWRVN
;
A
#
# COMPACT_ATOMS: atom_id res chain seq x y z
N MET A 1 -22.28 -5.36 -12.58
CA MET A 1 -21.59 -4.09 -12.22
C MET A 1 -20.12 -4.44 -11.97
N ASN A 2 -19.17 -3.88 -12.73
CA ASN A 2 -17.77 -4.28 -12.65
C ASN A 2 -17.06 -3.51 -11.52
N TYR A 3 -16.85 -4.18 -10.37
CA TYR A 3 -16.36 -3.58 -9.12
C TYR A 3 -14.95 -2.97 -9.21
N ASN A 4 -14.18 -3.29 -10.25
CA ASN A 4 -12.81 -2.76 -10.45
C ASN A 4 -12.73 -1.24 -10.59
N LYS A 5 -13.83 -0.54 -10.90
CA LYS A 5 -13.83 0.93 -11.00
C LYS A 5 -13.78 1.66 -9.65
N LEU A 6 -14.10 0.99 -8.54
CA LEU A 6 -14.12 1.61 -7.21
C LEU A 6 -12.71 1.76 -6.59
N TYR A 7 -11.78 0.89 -6.98
CA TYR A 7 -10.42 0.84 -6.42
C TYR A 7 -9.34 1.40 -7.36
N ALA A 8 -9.73 1.70 -8.60
CA ALA A 8 -8.90 2.40 -9.54
C ALA A 8 -8.76 3.87 -9.10
N ILE A 9 -7.53 4.27 -8.83
CA ILE A 9 -7.15 5.61 -8.39
C ILE A 9 -6.37 6.31 -9.50
N PHE A 10 -6.23 7.62 -9.42
CA PHE A 10 -5.30 8.35 -10.28
C PHE A 10 -3.90 7.72 -10.19
N ARG A 11 -3.32 7.35 -11.34
CA ARG A 11 -2.00 6.71 -11.43
C ARG A 11 -0.96 7.59 -10.74
N LEU A 12 -0.45 7.14 -9.61
CA LEU A 12 0.73 7.77 -9.01
C LEU A 12 1.97 7.40 -9.85
N PRO A 13 2.79 8.39 -10.25
CA PRO A 13 4.06 8.10 -10.90
C PRO A 13 4.93 7.30 -9.92
N LEU A 14 5.31 6.08 -10.31
CA LEU A 14 6.16 5.23 -9.48
C LEU A 14 7.53 5.89 -9.28
N PRO A 15 8.11 5.86 -8.07
CA PRO A 15 9.44 6.40 -7.83
C PRO A 15 10.47 5.66 -8.69
N GLN A 16 11.09 6.37 -9.64
CA GLN A 16 12.03 5.76 -10.58
C GLN A 16 13.44 5.61 -10.00
N ASN A 17 13.91 6.59 -9.23
CA ASN A 17 15.31 6.68 -8.80
C ASN A 17 15.52 6.66 -7.28
N LYS A 18 14.56 7.15 -6.47
CA LYS A 18 14.62 7.20 -5.00
C LYS A 18 13.21 7.22 -4.38
N PRO A 19 13.00 6.61 -3.20
CA PRO A 19 13.86 5.65 -2.51
C PRO A 19 13.74 4.26 -3.16
N ARG A 20 14.86 3.61 -3.50
CA ARG A 20 14.86 2.26 -4.13
C ARG A 20 14.06 1.22 -3.34
N LEU A 21 14.07 1.34 -2.01
CA LEU A 21 13.34 0.44 -1.10
C LEU A 21 11.83 0.53 -1.32
N LEU A 22 11.29 1.73 -1.57
CA LEU A 22 9.86 1.94 -1.75
C LEU A 22 9.34 1.23 -3.00
N ARG A 23 10.11 1.22 -4.09
CA ARG A 23 9.72 0.53 -5.32
C ARG A 23 9.61 -0.99 -5.12
N ALA A 24 10.40 -1.58 -4.23
CA ALA A 24 10.34 -3.01 -3.92
C ALA A 24 9.05 -3.38 -3.15
N ASP A 25 8.46 -2.41 -2.46
CA ASP A 25 7.19 -2.57 -1.74
C ASP A 25 5.96 -2.31 -2.65
N MET A 26 6.15 -1.82 -3.88
CA MET A 26 5.05 -1.45 -4.79
C MET A 26 4.66 -2.59 -5.75
N ASN A 27 3.38 -2.62 -6.13
CA ASN A 27 2.87 -3.55 -7.14
C ASN A 27 2.93 -2.92 -8.53
N VAL A 28 3.96 -3.26 -9.30
CA VAL A 28 4.17 -2.74 -10.67
C VAL A 28 3.21 -3.35 -11.70
N ARG A 29 2.61 -4.51 -11.42
CA ARG A 29 1.67 -5.18 -12.34
C ARG A 29 0.30 -4.54 -12.32
N GLN A 30 -0.04 -3.84 -11.24
CA GLN A 30 -1.31 -3.15 -11.05
C GLN A 30 -1.06 -1.72 -10.53
N PRO A 31 -0.44 -0.85 -11.35
CA PRO A 31 0.04 0.45 -10.89
C PRO A 31 -1.08 1.42 -10.48
N ASP A 32 -2.29 1.21 -11.01
CA ASP A 32 -3.45 2.11 -10.88
C ASP A 32 -4.39 1.74 -9.72
N MET A 33 -3.99 0.75 -8.91
CA MET A 33 -4.78 0.26 -7.79
C MET A 33 -4.37 0.90 -6.47
N LEU A 34 -5.33 1.00 -5.55
CA LEU A 34 -5.21 1.64 -4.24
C LEU A 34 -3.95 1.24 -3.44
N TYR A 35 -3.50 -0.01 -3.56
CA TYR A 35 -2.31 -0.52 -2.87
C TYR A 35 -1.10 0.42 -2.95
N ASN A 36 -0.76 0.91 -4.14
CA ASN A 36 0.43 1.74 -4.32
C ASN A 36 0.29 3.12 -3.65
N SER A 37 -0.91 3.67 -3.58
CA SER A 37 -1.18 4.89 -2.79
C SER A 37 -1.01 4.66 -1.30
N LEU A 38 -1.47 3.52 -0.79
CA LEU A 38 -1.29 3.19 0.63
C LEU A 38 0.19 3.04 0.97
N VAL A 39 0.97 2.37 0.12
CA VAL A 39 2.43 2.26 0.27
C VAL A 39 3.11 3.63 0.26
N MET A 40 2.75 4.51 -0.68
CA MET A 40 3.29 5.87 -0.75
C MET A 40 2.94 6.69 0.49
N LEU A 41 1.68 6.67 0.91
CA LEU A 41 1.23 7.36 2.12
C LEU A 41 1.97 6.81 3.35
N LEU A 42 2.07 5.49 3.52
CA LEU A 42 2.76 4.85 4.66
C LEU A 42 4.21 5.31 4.74
N HIS A 43 4.88 5.39 3.60
CA HIS A 43 6.24 5.91 3.52
C HIS A 43 6.30 7.39 3.93
N SER A 44 5.42 8.23 3.38
CA SER A 44 5.40 9.67 3.68
C SER A 44 5.14 9.95 5.16
N VAL A 45 4.17 9.26 5.77
CA VAL A 45 3.89 9.39 7.20
C VAL A 45 5.08 8.90 8.03
N GLY A 46 5.72 7.79 7.63
CA GLY A 46 6.94 7.28 8.27
C GLY A 46 8.12 8.26 8.24
N VAL A 47 8.24 9.07 7.18
CA VAL A 47 9.27 10.10 7.05
C VAL A 47 8.95 11.33 7.91
N ILE A 48 7.68 11.76 7.94
CA ILE A 48 7.25 12.95 8.68
C ILE A 48 7.17 12.68 10.19
N GLN A 49 6.64 11.53 10.58
CA GLN A 49 6.45 11.12 11.96
C GLN A 49 6.94 9.68 12.17
N PRO A 50 8.26 9.49 12.41
CA PRO A 50 8.80 8.20 12.79
C PRO A 50 8.05 7.63 14.02
N GLY A 51 7.73 6.34 13.99
CA GLY A 51 7.00 5.67 15.08
C GLY A 51 5.49 5.91 15.12
N HIS A 52 4.89 6.45 14.05
CA HIS A 52 3.44 6.59 13.96
C HIS A 52 2.68 5.25 14.12
N ALA A 53 1.48 5.31 14.70
CA ALA A 53 0.61 4.14 14.87
C ALA A 53 -0.16 3.76 13.59
N TRP A 54 -0.22 4.65 12.59
CA TRP A 54 -1.10 4.48 11.44
C TRP A 54 -0.92 3.17 10.67
N ARG A 55 0.29 2.60 10.60
CA ARG A 55 0.50 1.25 10.01
C ARG A 55 -0.29 0.17 10.74
N LYS A 56 -0.21 0.17 12.07
CA LYS A 56 -0.90 -0.79 12.93
C LYS A 56 -2.42 -0.61 12.84
N GLU A 57 -2.89 0.63 12.82
CA GLU A 57 -4.31 0.96 12.67
C GLU A 57 -4.86 0.53 11.32
N LEU A 58 -4.13 0.79 10.23
CA LEU A 58 -4.52 0.35 8.89
C LEU A 58 -4.59 -1.18 8.79
N LEU A 59 -3.60 -1.89 9.35
CA LEU A 59 -3.62 -3.36 9.42
C LEU A 59 -4.84 -3.86 10.20
N ALA A 60 -5.13 -3.25 11.36
CA ALA A 60 -6.29 -3.59 12.17
C ALA A 60 -7.62 -3.39 11.40
N LEU A 61 -7.74 -2.32 10.60
CA LEU A 61 -8.92 -2.09 9.74
C LEU A 61 -9.04 -3.15 8.63
N LEU A 62 -7.93 -3.50 7.98
CA LEU A 62 -7.93 -4.55 6.95
C LEU A 62 -8.36 -5.90 7.52
N ASP A 63 -7.89 -6.22 8.74
CA ASP A 63 -8.26 -7.44 9.47
C ASP A 63 -9.72 -7.42 9.91
N GLN A 64 -10.18 -6.32 10.52
CA GLN A 64 -11.52 -6.17 11.08
C GLN A 64 -12.61 -6.34 10.02
N TYR A 65 -12.41 -5.76 8.83
CA TYR A 65 -13.42 -5.76 7.76
C TYR A 65 -13.22 -6.87 6.73
N GLN A 66 -12.21 -7.75 6.92
CA GLN A 66 -11.88 -8.84 5.99
C GLN A 66 -11.82 -8.36 4.53
N VAL A 67 -11.18 -7.21 4.31
CA VAL A 67 -11.22 -6.53 3.02
C VAL A 67 -10.60 -7.40 1.94
N ALA A 68 -11.23 -7.44 0.75
CA ALA A 68 -10.70 -8.15 -0.42
C ALA A 68 -9.44 -7.44 -0.96
N THR A 69 -8.28 -7.66 -0.33
CA THR A 69 -7.02 -6.96 -0.63
C THR A 69 -6.54 -7.15 -2.07
N GLU A 70 -6.81 -8.31 -2.67
CA GLU A 70 -6.47 -8.58 -4.07
C GLU A 70 -7.20 -7.65 -5.04
N ALA A 71 -8.46 -7.31 -4.76
CA ALA A 71 -9.25 -6.38 -5.57
C ALA A 71 -8.71 -4.94 -5.50
N MET A 72 -7.97 -4.62 -4.43
CA MET A 72 -7.28 -3.34 -4.24
C MET A 72 -5.83 -3.34 -4.75
N GLY A 73 -5.40 -4.44 -5.38
CA GLY A 73 -4.08 -4.60 -5.96
C GLY A 73 -2.95 -4.95 -5.00
N PHE A 74 -3.28 -5.48 -3.81
CA PHE A 74 -2.27 -6.01 -2.91
C PHE A 74 -1.69 -7.32 -3.49
N PRO A 75 -0.35 -7.49 -3.53
CA PRO A 75 0.26 -8.75 -3.93
C PRO A 75 0.02 -9.85 -2.88
N THR A 76 -0.01 -11.13 -3.26
CA THR A 76 -0.32 -12.26 -2.36
C THR A 76 0.55 -12.29 -1.08
N HIS A 77 1.80 -11.87 -1.16
CA HIS A 77 2.75 -11.84 -0.04
C HIS A 77 2.92 -10.44 0.58
N TRP A 78 1.95 -9.53 0.41
CA TRP A 78 2.10 -8.13 0.83
C TRP A 78 2.50 -7.96 2.30
N ARG A 79 2.00 -8.81 3.21
CA ARG A 79 2.34 -8.76 4.65
C ARG A 79 3.81 -9.02 4.96
N THR A 80 4.54 -9.70 4.08
CA THR A 80 5.96 -10.00 4.30
C THR A 80 6.88 -8.85 3.88
N LEU A 81 6.34 -7.90 3.10
CA LEU A 81 7.09 -6.77 2.57
C LEU A 81 7.47 -5.78 3.70
N PRO A 82 8.69 -5.21 3.65
CA PRO A 82 9.20 -4.31 4.69
C PRO A 82 8.26 -3.19 5.13
N ILE A 83 7.55 -2.52 4.20
CA ILE A 83 6.67 -1.39 4.53
C ILE A 83 5.51 -1.77 5.48
N TRP A 84 5.18 -3.05 5.58
CA TRP A 84 4.06 -3.58 6.39
C TRP A 84 4.50 -4.19 7.72
N ARG A 85 5.80 -4.28 8.02
CA ARG A 85 6.27 -4.80 9.31
C ARG A 85 5.98 -3.80 10.43
N VAL A 86 5.33 -4.27 11.49
CA VAL A 86 5.12 -3.51 12.73
C VAL A 86 6.30 -3.85 13.64
N ASN A 87 7.00 -2.83 14.12
CA ASN A 87 8.04 -2.98 15.14
C ASN A 87 7.42 -2.94 16.54
#